data_AF-A0A3B9JGI0-F1
#
_entry.id   AF-A0A3B9JGI0-F1
#
_cell.length_a   1.000
_cell.length_b   1.000
_cell.length_c   1.000
_cell.angle_alpha   90.00
_cell.angle_beta   90.00
_cell.angle_gamma   90.00
#
_symmetry.space_group_name_H-M   'P 1'
#
loop_
_entity.id
_entity.type
_entity.pdbx_description
1 polymer ?
#
loop_
_entity_poly.entity_id
_entity_poly.type
_entity_poly.pdbx_seq_one_letter_code
_entity_poly.pdbx_strand_id
1 'polypeptide(L)'
;MIESANDAAVAIAQHISGSVEDFSKLMNKRAKELGAVQSNFVNPNGLHDDEHYTTAYDMAMIMKEVIKHPELTEVMTKINSSIPETQYQEKRYLWTKNRLIRSSSSEYFNRDVIATKTGFTSMAGNTLVTAAERDSLRLITVVLKSSGVMTYEDTNNMLKYGFENYTHAVLSEENQVVETLSLEGETLNLIAGNKLVCAIPKDQSSLIDSQVSLKKDIELPLDKGEVIGEVVYTLNGIELGKVSLLSAQAIAKPFNVFDLLKSVAGIALVILVVSYAILRTYVYRQNKKIRRKKQLKKIKNEYSKF
;
A
#
# COMPACT_ATOMS: atom_id res chain seq x y z
N MET A 1 14.89 18.65 -16.84
CA MET A 1 15.12 17.22 -17.15
C MET A 1 15.97 17.01 -18.41
N ILE A 2 15.52 17.40 -19.62
CA ILE A 2 16.21 17.12 -20.90
C ILE A 2 17.66 17.65 -20.94
N GLU A 3 17.87 18.95 -20.70
CA GLU A 3 19.19 19.61 -20.79
C GLU A 3 19.96 19.64 -19.47
N SER A 4 19.34 19.19 -18.38
CA SER A 4 19.84 19.39 -17.00
C SER A 4 20.05 20.87 -16.64
N ALA A 5 19.08 21.72 -16.98
CA ALA A 5 19.14 23.17 -16.78
C ALA A 5 19.03 23.56 -15.28
N ASN A 6 20.10 24.13 -14.73
CA ASN A 6 20.22 24.48 -13.31
C ASN A 6 19.32 25.66 -12.91
N ASP A 7 19.18 26.64 -13.80
CA ASP A 7 18.31 27.81 -13.67
C ASP A 7 16.84 27.39 -13.56
N ALA A 8 16.39 26.46 -14.40
CA ALA A 8 15.03 25.93 -14.35
C ALA A 8 14.75 25.21 -13.01
N ALA A 9 15.72 24.45 -12.49
CA ALA A 9 15.58 23.78 -11.20
C ALA A 9 15.46 24.78 -10.03
N VAL A 10 16.24 25.88 -10.04
CA VAL A 10 16.12 26.96 -9.05
C VAL A 10 14.78 27.68 -9.17
N ALA A 11 14.32 27.99 -10.40
CA ALA A 11 13.04 28.63 -10.62
C ALA A 11 11.87 27.79 -10.10
N ILE A 12 11.90 26.47 -10.34
CA ILE A 12 10.91 25.51 -9.80
C ILE A 12 10.94 25.52 -8.27
N ALA A 13 12.13 25.47 -7.66
CA ALA A 13 12.28 25.48 -6.22
C ALA A 13 11.69 26.75 -5.58
N GLN A 14 12.03 27.93 -6.12
CA GLN A 14 11.49 29.21 -5.67
C GLN A 14 9.98 29.30 -5.86
N HIS A 15 9.44 28.79 -6.98
CA HIS A 15 8.01 28.80 -7.23
C HIS A 15 7.22 27.93 -6.24
N ILE A 16 7.74 26.74 -5.91
CA ILE A 16 7.05 25.76 -5.04
C ILE A 16 7.21 26.10 -3.56
N SER A 17 8.39 26.56 -3.14
CA SER A 17 8.76 26.67 -1.72
C SER A 17 9.18 28.08 -1.29
N GLY A 18 9.19 29.05 -2.20
CA GLY A 18 9.64 30.43 -1.92
C GLY A 18 11.15 30.61 -1.85
N SER A 19 11.92 29.55 -1.58
CA SER A 19 13.38 29.57 -1.49
C SER A 19 14.01 28.25 -1.91
N VAL A 20 15.32 28.25 -2.20
CA VAL A 20 16.08 27.02 -2.50
C VAL A 20 16.20 26.16 -1.24
N GLU A 21 16.43 26.82 -0.11
CA GLU A 21 16.62 26.21 1.19
C GLU A 21 15.37 25.46 1.66
N ASP A 22 14.18 26.05 1.49
CA ASP A 22 12.93 25.38 1.87
C ASP A 22 12.56 24.27 0.90
N PHE A 23 12.88 24.41 -0.39
CA PHE A 23 12.71 23.32 -1.34
C PHE A 23 13.62 22.13 -1.01
N SER A 24 14.86 22.37 -0.61
CA SER A 24 15.78 21.33 -0.13
C SER A 24 15.26 20.58 1.09
N LYS A 25 14.55 21.25 2.02
CA LYS A 25 13.86 20.56 3.12
C LYS A 25 12.77 19.62 2.61
N LEU A 26 12.01 20.03 1.59
CA LEU A 26 11.02 19.15 0.94
C LEU A 26 11.67 17.96 0.22
N MET A 27 12.76 18.19 -0.51
CA MET A 27 13.53 17.12 -1.16
C MET A 27 13.98 16.06 -0.15
N ASN A 28 14.57 16.48 0.97
CA ASN A 28 15.04 15.57 2.02
C ASN A 28 13.91 14.87 2.76
N LYS A 29 12.79 15.56 3.01
CA LYS A 29 11.59 14.92 3.57
C LYS A 29 11.11 13.81 2.64
N ARG A 30 10.95 14.10 1.34
CA ARG A 30 10.50 13.12 0.36
C ARG A 30 11.49 11.98 0.20
N ALA A 31 12.80 12.24 0.18
CA ALA A 31 13.82 11.21 0.12
C ALA A 31 13.68 10.20 1.28
N LYS A 32 13.50 10.69 2.51
CA LYS A 32 13.26 9.84 3.69
C LYS A 32 11.98 9.01 3.57
N GLU A 33 10.87 9.60 3.10
CA GLU A 33 9.62 8.87 2.86
C GLU A 33 9.79 7.72 1.84
N LEU A 34 10.72 7.88 0.89
CA LEU A 34 11.04 6.86 -0.11
C LEU A 34 12.08 5.84 0.35
N GLY A 35 12.63 5.98 1.56
CA GLY A 35 13.69 5.11 2.08
C GLY A 35 15.11 5.53 1.70
N ALA A 36 15.29 6.67 1.03
CA ALA A 36 16.59 7.30 0.78
C ALA A 36 17.05 8.09 2.02
N VAL A 37 17.45 7.36 3.06
CA VAL A 37 17.76 7.90 4.40
C VAL A 37 19.23 8.27 4.61
N GLN A 38 20.10 7.93 3.66
CA GLN A 38 21.54 8.23 3.65
C GLN A 38 21.90 9.33 2.64
N SER A 39 20.93 10.16 2.26
CA SER A 39 21.10 11.31 1.38
C SER A 39 20.79 12.63 2.08
N ASN A 40 21.47 13.69 1.64
CA ASN A 40 21.16 15.07 1.98
C ASN A 40 21.28 15.94 0.71
N PHE A 41 20.22 16.67 0.38
CA PHE A 41 20.17 17.57 -0.76
C PHE A 41 20.06 19.02 -0.29
N VAL A 42 21.05 19.84 -0.63
CA VAL A 42 21.11 21.28 -0.23
C VAL A 42 20.78 22.24 -1.36
N ASN A 43 20.54 21.73 -2.57
CA ASN A 43 20.11 22.52 -3.72
C ASN A 43 19.30 21.64 -4.70
N PRO A 44 18.49 22.23 -5.60
CA PRO A 44 17.64 21.48 -6.52
C PRO A 44 18.35 21.02 -7.81
N ASN A 45 19.59 21.47 -8.05
CA ASN A 45 20.26 21.32 -9.33
C ASN A 45 21.46 20.36 -9.32
N GLY A 46 21.91 19.92 -8.14
CA GLY A 46 23.02 18.98 -7.98
C GLY A 46 24.40 19.62 -8.12
N LEU A 47 24.52 20.94 -8.04
CA LEU A 47 25.83 21.59 -7.90
C LEU A 47 26.50 21.11 -6.61
N HIS A 48 27.82 20.97 -6.68
CA HIS A 48 28.60 20.43 -5.57
C HIS A 48 28.53 21.33 -4.34
N ASP A 49 28.32 20.68 -3.21
CA ASP A 49 28.43 21.18 -1.85
C ASP A 49 28.79 19.95 -0.99
N ASP A 50 29.61 20.12 0.04
CA ASP A 50 30.08 19.01 0.88
C ASP A 50 28.92 18.34 1.64
N GLU A 51 27.87 19.09 1.95
CA GLU A 51 26.65 18.58 2.56
C GLU A 51 25.67 18.02 1.51
N HIS A 52 25.97 18.08 0.20
CA HIS A 52 25.16 17.48 -0.85
C HIS A 52 25.63 16.07 -1.21
N TYR A 53 25.02 15.05 -0.62
CA TYR A 53 25.46 13.66 -0.80
C TYR A 53 24.29 12.67 -0.94
N THR A 54 24.60 11.51 -1.50
CA THR A 54 23.66 10.40 -1.70
C THR A 54 24.40 9.08 -1.77
N THR A 55 23.67 7.96 -1.70
CA THR A 55 24.18 6.63 -2.01
C THR A 55 23.59 6.09 -3.33
N ALA A 56 24.17 5.00 -3.85
CA ALA A 56 23.61 4.31 -5.00
C ALA A 56 22.22 3.70 -4.70
N TYR A 57 22.05 3.15 -3.50
CA TYR A 57 20.77 2.59 -3.05
C TYR A 57 19.68 3.67 -2.97
N ASP A 58 20.00 4.82 -2.39
CA ASP A 58 19.08 5.93 -2.21
C ASP A 58 18.60 6.50 -3.55
N MET A 59 19.52 6.63 -4.52
CA MET A 59 19.17 7.00 -5.89
C MET A 59 18.27 5.97 -6.58
N ALA A 60 18.49 4.67 -6.31
CA ALA A 60 17.62 3.62 -6.82
C ALA A 60 16.20 3.70 -6.22
N MET A 61 16.09 4.03 -4.92
CA MET A 61 14.80 4.24 -4.26
C MET A 61 14.06 5.46 -4.83
N ILE A 62 14.77 6.55 -5.11
CA ILE A 62 14.19 7.73 -5.78
C ILE A 62 13.70 7.36 -7.19
N MET A 63 14.53 6.68 -7.99
CA MET A 63 14.13 6.26 -9.34
C MET A 63 12.96 5.28 -9.31
N LYS A 64 12.88 4.39 -8.31
CA LYS A 64 11.76 3.46 -8.10
C LYS A 64 10.44 4.20 -7.90
N GLU A 65 10.46 5.37 -7.29
CA GLU A 65 9.29 6.23 -7.22
C GLU A 65 9.01 6.93 -8.54
N VAL A 66 10.03 7.50 -9.18
CA VAL A 66 9.90 8.22 -10.47
C VAL A 66 9.20 7.38 -11.53
N ILE A 67 9.56 6.09 -11.66
CA ILE A 67 8.97 5.22 -12.69
C ILE A 67 7.49 4.89 -12.48
N LYS A 68 6.89 5.28 -11.34
CA LYS A 68 5.44 5.18 -11.12
C LYS A 68 4.66 6.34 -11.74
N HIS A 69 5.34 7.40 -12.18
CA HIS A 69 4.76 8.63 -12.71
C HIS A 69 5.06 8.72 -14.22
N PRO A 70 4.13 8.33 -15.11
CA PRO A 70 4.36 8.26 -16.56
C PRO A 70 4.80 9.59 -17.19
N GLU A 71 4.35 10.72 -16.66
CA GLU A 71 4.74 12.05 -17.11
C GLU A 71 6.24 12.34 -16.87
N LEU A 72 6.82 11.77 -15.81
CA LEU A 72 8.25 11.91 -15.55
C LEU A 72 9.06 11.01 -16.47
N THR A 73 8.63 9.76 -16.67
CA THR A 73 9.32 8.81 -17.55
C THR A 73 9.30 9.28 -19.01
N GLU A 74 8.18 9.84 -19.47
CA GLU A 74 8.05 10.46 -20.79
C GLU A 74 9.09 11.58 -20.98
N VAL A 75 9.18 12.52 -20.01
CA VAL A 75 10.12 13.63 -20.10
C VAL A 75 11.58 13.17 -19.99
N MET A 76 11.87 12.12 -19.21
CA MET A 76 13.21 11.57 -19.03
C MET A 76 13.72 10.76 -20.22
N THR A 77 12.82 10.30 -21.08
CA THR A 77 13.14 9.57 -22.32
C THR A 77 12.98 10.44 -23.57
N LYS A 78 12.57 11.69 -23.41
CA LYS A 78 12.40 12.64 -24.51
C LYS A 78 13.74 13.02 -25.13
N ILE A 79 13.90 12.75 -26.43
CA ILE A 79 15.13 13.02 -27.19
C ILE A 79 15.34 14.52 -27.41
N ASN A 80 14.28 15.24 -27.75
CA ASN A 80 14.32 16.67 -27.98
C ASN A 80 13.02 17.38 -27.59
N SER A 81 13.14 18.68 -27.40
CA SER A 81 12.01 19.58 -27.18
C SER A 81 12.39 20.99 -27.64
N SER A 82 11.46 21.93 -27.57
CA SER A 82 11.75 23.33 -27.81
C SER A 82 11.00 24.23 -26.85
N ILE A 83 11.65 25.30 -26.42
CA ILE A 83 11.01 26.42 -25.74
C ILE A 83 10.60 27.41 -26.83
N PRO A 84 9.30 27.79 -26.93
CA PRO A 84 8.84 28.73 -27.94
C PRO A 84 9.55 30.08 -27.81
N GLU A 85 9.56 30.83 -28.91
CA GLU A 85 10.02 32.21 -28.88
C GLU A 85 9.16 33.07 -27.95
N THR A 86 9.77 34.10 -27.40
CA THR A 86 9.12 35.13 -26.60
C THR A 86 9.51 36.49 -27.16
N GLN A 87 8.90 37.57 -26.66
CA GLN A 87 9.28 38.94 -27.03
C GLN A 87 10.74 39.31 -26.68
N TYR A 88 11.44 38.48 -25.89
CA TYR A 88 12.81 38.73 -25.44
C TYR A 88 13.83 37.66 -25.87
N GLN A 89 13.38 36.50 -26.35
CA GLN A 89 14.25 35.38 -26.67
C GLN A 89 13.72 34.60 -27.87
N GLU A 90 14.61 34.26 -28.79
CA GLU A 90 14.29 33.35 -29.89
C GLU A 90 13.93 31.95 -29.39
N LYS A 91 13.29 31.17 -30.27
CA LYS A 91 12.97 29.76 -30.01
C LYS A 91 14.24 28.98 -29.68
N ARG A 92 14.24 28.24 -28.56
CA ARG A 92 15.39 27.41 -28.13
C ARG A 92 15.08 25.94 -28.33
N TYR A 93 16.01 25.21 -28.92
CA TYR A 93 15.93 23.76 -29.08
C TYR A 93 16.71 23.07 -27.95
N LEU A 94 16.11 22.02 -27.38
CA LEU A 94 16.66 21.25 -26.28
C LEU A 94 16.92 19.83 -26.78
N TRP A 95 18.08 19.27 -26.45
CA TRP A 95 18.45 17.92 -26.83
C TRP A 95 18.95 17.13 -25.63
N THR A 96 18.57 15.86 -25.56
CA THR A 96 19.10 14.98 -24.53
C THR A 96 20.60 14.77 -24.73
N LYS A 97 21.35 14.91 -23.64
CA LYS A 97 22.79 14.58 -23.59
C LYS A 97 23.03 13.08 -23.36
N ASN A 98 21.98 12.32 -23.03
CA ASN A 98 22.09 10.94 -22.61
C ASN A 98 22.24 9.99 -23.80
N ARG A 99 23.40 9.34 -23.91
CA ARG A 99 23.75 8.45 -25.03
C ARG A 99 22.95 7.14 -25.05
N LEU A 100 22.27 6.76 -23.97
CA LEU A 100 21.40 5.57 -23.94
C LEU A 100 20.14 5.74 -24.80
N ILE A 101 19.66 6.98 -24.98
CA ILE A 101 18.38 7.27 -25.65
C ILE A 101 18.51 8.22 -26.85
N ARG A 102 19.62 8.95 -26.97
CA ARG A 102 19.77 10.05 -27.94
C ARG A 102 19.55 9.65 -29.41
N SER A 103 19.99 8.45 -29.80
CA SER A 103 19.86 7.93 -31.16
C SER A 103 20.00 6.43 -31.16
N SER A 104 19.23 5.73 -32.01
CA SER A 104 19.39 4.29 -32.26
C SER A 104 20.73 3.92 -32.89
N SER A 105 21.44 4.89 -33.49
CA SER A 105 22.80 4.72 -34.00
C SER A 105 23.90 4.91 -32.95
N SER A 106 23.55 5.29 -31.72
CA SER A 106 24.50 5.37 -30.61
C SER A 106 24.98 3.98 -30.25
N GLU A 107 26.28 3.77 -30.10
CA GLU A 107 26.86 2.50 -29.63
C GLU A 107 26.34 2.08 -28.23
N TYR A 108 25.87 3.07 -27.46
CA TYR A 108 25.31 2.87 -26.12
C TYR A 108 23.79 2.81 -26.09
N PHE A 109 23.13 2.93 -27.24
CA PHE A 109 21.68 2.93 -27.31
C PHE A 109 21.09 1.69 -26.64
N ASN A 110 20.09 1.89 -25.79
CA ASN A 110 19.38 0.80 -25.14
C ASN A 110 17.88 1.04 -25.22
N ARG A 111 17.21 0.19 -26.02
CA ARG A 111 15.77 0.23 -26.28
C ARG A 111 14.89 -0.04 -25.06
N ASP A 112 15.44 -0.67 -24.03
CA ASP A 112 14.67 -1.07 -22.84
C ASP A 112 14.61 0.06 -21.81
N VAL A 113 15.36 1.16 -22.00
CA VAL A 113 15.40 2.29 -21.05
C VAL A 113 14.06 3.03 -21.03
N ILE A 114 13.45 3.09 -19.84
CA ILE A 114 12.17 3.78 -19.59
C ILE A 114 12.33 5.08 -18.81
N ALA A 115 13.45 5.27 -18.10
CA ALA A 115 13.79 6.53 -17.44
C ALA A 115 15.29 6.59 -17.20
N THR A 116 15.90 7.76 -17.38
CA THR A 116 17.35 7.90 -17.16
C THR A 116 17.77 9.33 -16.87
N LYS A 117 18.80 9.50 -16.03
CA LYS A 117 19.39 10.81 -15.75
C LYS A 117 20.90 10.72 -15.59
N THR A 118 21.60 11.52 -16.38
CA THR A 118 23.06 11.74 -16.27
C THR A 118 23.38 12.81 -15.22
N GLY A 119 24.55 12.72 -14.63
CA GLY A 119 25.13 13.75 -13.76
C GLY A 119 26.64 13.88 -13.96
N PHE A 120 27.17 15.06 -13.69
CA PHE A 120 28.60 15.32 -13.69
C PHE A 120 28.94 16.55 -12.85
N THR A 121 29.91 16.39 -11.95
CA THR A 121 30.73 17.48 -11.40
C THR A 121 32.17 16.99 -11.32
N SER A 122 33.14 17.89 -11.16
CA SER A 122 34.54 17.49 -10.97
C SER A 122 34.73 16.56 -9.76
N MET A 123 33.94 16.75 -8.70
CA MET A 123 33.99 15.96 -7.47
C MET A 123 33.24 14.63 -7.56
N ALA A 124 32.09 14.62 -8.25
CA ALA A 124 31.24 13.45 -8.38
C ALA A 124 31.66 12.48 -9.50
N GLY A 125 32.46 12.94 -10.47
CA GLY A 125 32.69 12.19 -11.72
C GLY A 125 31.42 12.06 -12.54
N ASN A 126 31.41 11.15 -13.51
CA ASN A 126 30.21 10.83 -14.28
C ASN A 126 29.30 9.91 -13.46
N THR A 127 28.02 10.27 -13.41
CA THR A 127 26.97 9.49 -12.75
C THR A 127 25.81 9.23 -13.69
N LEU A 128 25.14 8.10 -13.48
CA LEU A 128 23.98 7.70 -14.27
C LEU A 128 23.04 6.85 -13.43
N VAL A 129 21.78 7.26 -13.40
CA VAL A 129 20.68 6.48 -12.82
C VAL A 129 19.74 6.12 -13.97
N THR A 130 19.49 4.83 -14.17
CA THR A 130 18.70 4.34 -15.30
C THR A 130 17.75 3.24 -14.85
N ALA A 131 16.48 3.40 -15.19
CA ALA A 131 15.48 2.34 -15.14
C ALA A 131 15.24 1.79 -16.55
N ALA A 132 15.15 0.47 -16.65
CA ALA A 132 14.84 -0.24 -17.88
C ALA A 132 13.84 -1.36 -17.63
N GLU A 133 13.08 -1.73 -18.66
CA GLU A 133 12.06 -2.76 -18.61
C GLU A 133 12.16 -3.70 -19.81
N ARG A 134 12.18 -5.01 -19.54
CA ARG A 134 12.13 -6.08 -20.55
C ARG A 134 11.32 -7.24 -20.00
N ASP A 135 10.37 -7.75 -20.77
CA ASP A 135 9.54 -8.91 -20.41
C ASP A 135 8.90 -8.79 -19.01
N SER A 136 8.35 -7.61 -18.66
CA SER A 136 7.78 -7.25 -17.34
C SER A 136 8.77 -7.18 -16.18
N LEU A 137 10.05 -7.51 -16.38
CA LEU A 137 11.10 -7.27 -15.39
C LEU A 137 11.56 -5.82 -15.50
N ARG A 138 11.44 -5.07 -14.40
CA ARG A 138 11.99 -3.72 -14.27
C ARG A 138 13.25 -3.76 -13.44
N LEU A 139 14.31 -3.15 -13.96
CA LEU A 139 15.60 -3.04 -13.29
C LEU A 139 15.99 -1.56 -13.18
N ILE A 140 16.63 -1.22 -12.06
CA ILE A 140 17.22 0.10 -11.84
C ILE A 140 18.72 -0.10 -11.62
N THR A 141 19.51 0.68 -12.35
CA THR A 141 20.97 0.71 -12.25
C THR A 141 21.41 2.10 -11.82
N VAL A 142 22.42 2.14 -10.96
CA VAL A 142 23.02 3.37 -10.46
C VAL A 142 24.53 3.23 -10.53
N VAL A 143 25.15 4.07 -11.37
CA VAL A 143 26.60 4.19 -11.49
C VAL A 143 27.01 5.56 -10.95
N LEU A 144 27.90 5.58 -9.96
CA LEU A 144 28.43 6.80 -9.36
C LEU A 144 29.95 6.84 -9.55
N LYS A 145 30.52 8.04 -9.67
CA LYS A 145 31.98 8.26 -9.74
C LYS A 145 32.68 7.44 -10.82
N SER A 146 32.05 7.34 -11.98
CA SER A 146 32.62 6.70 -13.18
C SER A 146 33.31 7.75 -14.06
N SER A 147 33.96 7.30 -15.13
CA SER A 147 34.79 8.11 -16.01
C SER A 147 34.24 8.13 -17.43
N GLY A 148 33.75 9.29 -17.87
CA GLY A 148 33.36 9.54 -19.25
C GLY A 148 32.31 8.56 -19.77
N VAL A 149 32.66 7.83 -20.83
CA VAL A 149 31.73 6.91 -21.51
C VAL A 149 31.53 5.58 -20.76
N MET A 150 32.45 5.21 -19.86
CA MET A 150 32.36 3.96 -19.08
C MET A 150 31.05 3.87 -18.31
N THR A 151 30.49 5.01 -17.89
CA THR A 151 29.21 5.07 -17.18
C THR A 151 28.07 4.44 -17.98
N TYR A 152 28.10 4.56 -19.31
CA TYR A 152 27.11 3.94 -20.21
C TYR A 152 27.38 2.45 -20.41
N GLU A 153 28.65 2.05 -20.52
CA GLU A 153 29.06 0.64 -20.66
C GLU A 153 28.69 -0.16 -19.41
N ASP A 154 29.05 0.34 -18.23
CA ASP A 154 28.73 -0.25 -16.94
C ASP A 154 27.21 -0.40 -16.77
N THR A 155 26.45 0.65 -17.13
CA THR A 155 24.98 0.62 -17.09
C THR A 155 24.42 -0.49 -18.00
N ASN A 156 24.86 -0.56 -19.25
CA ASN A 156 24.37 -1.58 -20.19
C ASN A 156 24.80 -2.99 -19.78
N ASN A 157 26.01 -3.17 -19.22
CA ASN A 157 26.48 -4.45 -18.73
C ASN A 157 25.68 -4.94 -17.51
N MET A 158 25.38 -4.05 -16.56
CA MET A 158 24.53 -4.36 -15.40
C MET A 158 23.11 -4.73 -15.82
N LEU A 159 22.51 -3.96 -16.75
CA LEU A 159 21.18 -4.26 -17.29
C LEU A 159 21.16 -5.60 -18.03
N LYS A 160 22.16 -5.85 -18.88
CA LYS A 160 22.32 -7.12 -19.60
C LYS A 160 22.38 -8.28 -18.61
N TYR A 161 23.26 -8.21 -17.61
CA TYR A 161 23.36 -9.24 -16.58
C TYR A 161 22.02 -9.48 -15.87
N GLY A 162 21.34 -8.43 -15.45
CA GLY A 162 20.04 -8.54 -14.78
C GLY A 162 18.98 -9.22 -15.67
N PHE A 163 18.83 -8.79 -16.93
CA PHE A 163 17.86 -9.40 -17.84
C PHE A 163 18.23 -10.81 -18.30
N GLU A 164 19.52 -11.16 -18.34
CA GLU A 164 19.97 -12.51 -18.71
C GLU A 164 19.76 -13.51 -17.58
N ASN A 165 19.92 -13.09 -16.32
CA ASN A 165 19.94 -14.00 -15.17
C ASN A 165 18.67 -13.99 -14.32
N TYR A 166 17.86 -12.93 -14.39
CA TYR A 166 16.66 -12.77 -13.57
C TYR A 166 15.39 -12.72 -14.43
N THR A 167 14.26 -13.06 -13.82
CA THR A 167 12.93 -12.93 -14.41
C THR A 167 11.95 -12.35 -13.40
N HIS A 168 10.86 -11.79 -13.92
CA HIS A 168 9.72 -11.35 -13.12
C HIS A 168 8.84 -12.56 -12.79
N ALA A 169 8.75 -12.92 -11.50
CA ALA A 169 7.89 -13.98 -11.01
C ALA A 169 6.66 -13.40 -10.29
N VAL A 170 5.48 -13.90 -10.65
CA VAL A 170 4.26 -13.66 -9.90
C VAL A 170 4.16 -14.75 -8.83
N LEU A 171 4.28 -14.36 -7.57
CA LEU A 171 4.17 -15.28 -6.42
C LEU A 171 2.72 -15.51 -6.02
N SER A 172 1.89 -14.48 -6.18
CA SER A 172 0.47 -14.49 -5.84
C SER A 172 -0.29 -13.49 -6.71
N GLU A 173 -1.48 -13.84 -7.19
CA GLU A 173 -2.42 -12.90 -7.81
C GLU A 173 -3.49 -12.46 -6.80
N GLU A 174 -3.96 -11.22 -6.92
CA GLU A 174 -5.06 -10.74 -6.09
C GLU A 174 -6.32 -11.60 -6.30
N ASN A 175 -6.99 -11.95 -5.20
CA ASN A 175 -8.16 -12.83 -5.17
C ASN A 175 -7.90 -14.30 -5.59
N GLN A 176 -6.65 -14.70 -5.81
CA GLN A 176 -6.30 -16.11 -6.01
C GLN A 176 -6.60 -16.91 -4.73
N VAL A 177 -7.27 -18.06 -4.86
CA VAL A 177 -7.45 -19.00 -3.74
C VAL A 177 -6.09 -19.62 -3.39
N VAL A 178 -5.66 -19.43 -2.15
CA VAL A 178 -4.38 -19.93 -1.63
C VAL A 178 -4.58 -21.17 -0.77
N GLU A 179 -5.62 -21.17 0.06
CA GLU A 179 -5.91 -22.25 1.01
C GLU A 179 -7.43 -22.41 1.17
N THR A 180 -7.88 -23.60 1.54
CA THR A 180 -9.29 -23.88 1.81
C THR A 180 -9.43 -24.52 3.19
N LEU A 181 -10.26 -23.92 4.04
CA LEU A 181 -10.53 -24.38 5.40
C LEU A 181 -11.94 -24.93 5.52
N SER A 182 -12.17 -25.81 6.48
CA SER A 182 -13.52 -26.14 6.94
C SER A 182 -13.74 -25.49 8.31
N LEU A 183 -14.75 -24.62 8.39
CA LEU A 183 -15.11 -23.89 9.61
C LEU A 183 -16.60 -24.11 9.88
N GLU A 184 -16.94 -24.71 11.02
CA GLU A 184 -18.33 -25.04 11.41
C GLU A 184 -19.12 -25.83 10.34
N GLY A 185 -18.44 -26.69 9.57
CA GLY A 185 -19.05 -27.49 8.51
C GLY A 185 -19.26 -26.76 7.18
N GLU A 186 -18.90 -25.47 7.09
CA GLU A 186 -18.84 -24.73 5.84
C GLU A 186 -17.41 -24.71 5.27
N THR A 187 -17.31 -24.72 3.95
CA THR A 187 -16.03 -24.59 3.24
C THR A 187 -15.71 -23.12 3.06
N LEU A 188 -14.57 -22.68 3.59
CA LEU A 188 -14.06 -21.32 3.50
C LEU A 188 -12.83 -21.26 2.59
N ASN A 189 -12.93 -20.56 1.47
CA ASN A 189 -11.75 -20.23 0.67
C ASN A 189 -11.03 -19.01 1.24
N LEU A 190 -9.71 -19.11 1.37
CA LEU A 190 -8.81 -18.02 1.70
C LEU A 190 -8.15 -17.52 0.43
N ILE A 191 -8.31 -16.24 0.16
CA ILE A 191 -7.80 -15.58 -1.04
C ILE A 191 -6.68 -14.60 -0.71
N ALA A 192 -5.73 -14.46 -1.63
CA ALA A 192 -4.66 -13.48 -1.53
C ALA A 192 -5.22 -12.05 -1.61
N GLY A 193 -4.90 -11.21 -0.63
CA GLY A 193 -5.39 -9.84 -0.56
C GLY A 193 -4.77 -8.86 -1.55
N ASN A 194 -3.63 -9.22 -2.16
CA ASN A 194 -2.97 -8.41 -3.18
C ASN A 194 -2.10 -9.28 -4.09
N LYS A 195 -1.82 -8.77 -5.28
CA LYS A 195 -0.79 -9.33 -6.15
C LYS A 195 0.60 -9.16 -5.50
N LEU A 196 1.41 -10.21 -5.51
CA LEU A 196 2.81 -10.17 -5.09
C LEU A 196 3.70 -10.62 -6.25
N VAL A 197 4.66 -9.78 -6.60
CA VAL A 197 5.65 -10.05 -7.66
C VAL A 197 7.05 -9.82 -7.13
N CYS A 198 8.03 -10.54 -7.68
CA CYS A 198 9.43 -10.39 -7.32
C CYS A 198 10.34 -10.68 -8.52
N ALA A 199 11.58 -10.19 -8.44
CA ALA A 199 12.65 -10.59 -9.34
C ALA A 199 13.39 -11.79 -8.74
N ILE A 200 13.50 -12.88 -9.49
CA ILE A 200 14.20 -14.10 -9.06
C ILE A 200 15.17 -14.57 -10.13
N PRO A 201 16.21 -15.36 -9.77
CA PRO A 201 17.02 -16.05 -10.76
C PRO A 201 16.14 -16.96 -11.64
N LYS A 202 16.35 -16.92 -12.96
CA LYS A 202 15.49 -17.64 -13.94
C LYS A 202 15.31 -19.12 -13.61
N ASP A 203 16.39 -19.77 -13.18
CA ASP A 203 16.43 -21.23 -12.97
C ASP A 203 15.97 -21.65 -11.56
N GLN A 204 15.48 -20.71 -10.75
CA GLN A 204 15.11 -20.97 -9.36
C GLN A 204 13.61 -20.83 -9.07
N SER A 205 12.80 -20.61 -10.10
CA SER A 205 11.34 -20.44 -9.95
C SER A 205 10.67 -21.65 -9.27
N SER A 206 11.14 -22.86 -9.56
CA SER A 206 10.64 -24.11 -8.96
C SER A 206 11.07 -24.35 -7.51
N LEU A 207 12.00 -23.54 -6.99
CA LEU A 207 12.51 -23.63 -5.62
C LEU A 207 11.79 -22.68 -4.66
N ILE A 208 10.79 -21.94 -5.15
CA ILE A 208 9.96 -21.09 -4.32
C ILE A 208 9.06 -21.98 -3.47
N ASP A 209 9.12 -21.78 -2.16
CA ASP A 209 8.22 -22.40 -1.19
C ASP A 209 7.22 -21.36 -0.65
N SER A 210 6.06 -21.82 -0.21
CA SER A 210 5.02 -20.99 0.37
C SER A 210 4.49 -21.60 1.66
N GLN A 211 4.51 -20.84 2.75
CA GLN A 211 4.02 -21.28 4.05
C GLN A 211 2.83 -20.41 4.49
N VAL A 212 1.69 -21.07 4.74
CA VAL A 212 0.50 -20.42 5.28
C VAL A 212 0.56 -20.38 6.81
N SER A 213 0.27 -19.21 7.38
CA SER A 213 0.13 -18.99 8.82
C SER A 213 -1.23 -18.36 9.11
N LEU A 214 -2.08 -19.09 9.84
CA LEU A 214 -3.43 -18.67 10.18
C LEU A 214 -3.50 -18.14 11.62
N LYS A 215 -4.46 -17.26 11.87
CA LYS A 215 -4.86 -16.90 13.25
C LYS A 215 -5.31 -18.17 13.99
N LYS A 216 -4.91 -18.29 15.26
CA LYS A 216 -5.22 -19.48 16.08
C LYS A 216 -6.72 -19.68 16.33
N ASP A 217 -7.44 -18.58 16.54
CA ASP A 217 -8.86 -18.59 16.86
C ASP A 217 -9.59 -17.68 15.87
N ILE A 218 -10.30 -18.28 14.92
CA ILE A 218 -11.15 -17.57 13.96
C ILE A 218 -12.54 -17.47 14.58
N GLU A 219 -12.91 -16.27 15.04
CA GLU A 219 -14.22 -16.02 15.62
C GLU A 219 -15.30 -15.83 14.54
N LEU A 220 -16.53 -16.20 14.87
CA LEU A 220 -17.71 -16.01 14.02
C LEU A 220 -18.69 -14.99 14.65
N PRO A 221 -19.40 -14.19 13.83
CA PRO A 221 -19.42 -14.22 12.36
C PRO A 221 -18.16 -13.61 11.74
N LEU A 222 -17.83 -14.09 10.55
CA LEU A 222 -16.68 -13.67 9.76
C LEU A 222 -17.19 -12.93 8.52
N ASP A 223 -16.65 -11.74 8.25
CA ASP A 223 -17.02 -10.97 7.07
C ASP A 223 -16.20 -11.34 5.84
N LYS A 224 -16.77 -11.15 4.66
CA LYS A 224 -16.01 -11.26 3.41
C LYS A 224 -14.90 -10.20 3.39
N GLY A 225 -13.69 -10.61 3.05
CA GLY A 225 -12.51 -9.75 3.00
C GLY A 225 -11.78 -9.60 4.34
N GLU A 226 -12.27 -10.25 5.41
CA GLU A 226 -11.60 -10.21 6.71
C GLU A 226 -10.27 -10.99 6.65
N VAL A 227 -9.22 -10.43 7.25
CA VAL A 227 -7.87 -11.04 7.27
C VAL A 227 -7.86 -12.20 8.26
N ILE A 228 -7.52 -13.40 7.79
CA ILE A 228 -7.50 -14.64 8.59
C ILE A 228 -6.08 -15.18 8.80
N GLY A 229 -5.13 -14.72 8.00
CA GLY A 229 -3.74 -15.13 8.12
C GLY A 229 -2.85 -14.45 7.10
N GLU A 230 -1.71 -15.06 6.86
CA GLU A 230 -0.77 -14.66 5.82
C GLU A 230 -0.17 -15.90 5.12
N VAL A 231 0.25 -15.72 3.88
CA VAL A 231 1.14 -16.65 3.18
C VAL A 231 2.50 -15.98 3.02
N VAL A 232 3.55 -16.68 3.39
CA VAL A 232 4.95 -16.24 3.29
C VAL A 232 5.62 -17.02 2.17
N TYR A 233 6.19 -16.33 1.20
CA TYR A 233 6.95 -16.95 0.10
C TYR A 233 8.43 -16.87 0.39
N THR A 234 9.15 -17.97 0.20
CA THR A 234 10.60 -18.04 0.43
C THR A 234 11.33 -18.68 -0.75
N LEU A 235 12.59 -18.31 -0.93
CA LEU A 235 13.50 -18.95 -1.87
C LEU A 235 14.80 -19.28 -1.13
N ASN A 236 15.11 -20.58 -1.04
CA ASN A 236 16.28 -21.08 -0.30
C ASN A 236 16.35 -20.54 1.16
N GLY A 237 15.20 -20.43 1.82
CA GLY A 237 15.08 -19.91 3.19
C GLY A 237 15.11 -18.37 3.32
N ILE A 238 15.25 -17.63 2.22
CA ILE A 238 15.16 -16.17 2.21
C ILE A 238 13.71 -15.77 1.92
N GLU A 239 13.11 -14.94 2.78
CA GLU A 239 11.78 -14.39 2.57
C GLU A 239 11.74 -13.46 1.35
N LEU A 240 10.91 -13.81 0.36
CA LEU A 240 10.65 -12.98 -0.82
C LEU A 240 9.53 -11.96 -0.58
N GLY A 241 8.60 -12.29 0.31
CA GLY A 241 7.51 -11.42 0.71
C GLY A 241 6.34 -12.18 1.33
N LYS A 242 5.35 -11.41 1.79
CA LYS A 242 4.15 -11.92 2.46
C LYS A 242 2.89 -11.32 1.85
N VAL A 243 1.82 -12.09 1.85
CA VAL A 243 0.50 -11.66 1.40
C VAL A 243 -0.53 -12.00 2.47
N SER A 244 -1.39 -11.04 2.81
CA SER A 244 -2.51 -11.29 3.71
C SER A 244 -3.53 -12.23 3.07
N LEU A 245 -4.00 -13.21 3.83
CA LEU A 245 -5.06 -14.13 3.42
C LEU A 245 -6.40 -13.63 3.93
N LEU A 246 -7.33 -13.39 3.00
CA LEU A 246 -8.65 -12.85 3.27
C LEU A 246 -9.72 -13.91 3.11
N SER A 247 -10.80 -13.77 3.86
CA SER A 247 -12.01 -14.57 3.66
C SER A 247 -12.67 -14.28 2.31
N ALA A 248 -12.89 -15.31 1.48
CA ALA A 248 -13.57 -15.13 0.18
C ALA A 248 -15.09 -14.87 0.33
N GLN A 249 -15.68 -15.24 1.46
CA GLN A 249 -17.11 -15.23 1.72
C GLN A 249 -17.42 -14.95 3.18
N ALA A 250 -18.58 -14.39 3.49
CA ALA A 250 -19.00 -14.24 4.88
C ALA A 250 -19.42 -15.61 5.44
N ILE A 251 -19.11 -15.88 6.72
CA ILE A 251 -19.58 -17.05 7.46
C ILE A 251 -20.37 -16.55 8.66
N ALA A 252 -21.65 -16.90 8.71
CA ALA A 252 -22.51 -16.54 9.81
C ALA A 252 -22.16 -17.36 11.07
N LYS A 253 -22.45 -16.80 12.24
CA LYS A 253 -22.35 -17.56 13.48
C LYS A 253 -23.35 -18.71 13.45
N PRO A 254 -22.95 -19.96 13.77
CA PRO A 254 -23.88 -21.09 13.81
C PRO A 254 -25.04 -20.80 14.75
N PHE A 255 -26.24 -21.14 14.32
CA PHE A 255 -27.46 -20.88 15.07
C PHE A 255 -27.50 -21.74 16.34
N ASN A 256 -27.40 -21.11 17.51
CA ASN A 256 -27.43 -21.82 18.78
C ASN A 256 -28.87 -21.95 19.30
N VAL A 257 -29.45 -23.15 19.17
CA VAL A 257 -30.80 -23.47 19.68
C VAL A 257 -30.92 -23.22 21.19
N PHE A 258 -29.83 -23.36 21.96
CA PHE A 258 -29.85 -23.04 23.39
C PHE A 258 -29.99 -21.54 23.66
N ASP A 259 -29.40 -20.68 22.83
CA ASP A 259 -29.56 -19.22 22.97
C ASP A 259 -31.00 -18.80 22.60
N LEU A 260 -31.62 -19.48 21.64
CA LEU A 260 -33.05 -19.33 21.36
C LEU A 260 -33.92 -19.80 22.55
N LEU A 261 -33.63 -20.98 23.12
CA LEU A 261 -34.39 -21.49 24.27
C LEU A 261 -34.24 -20.59 25.50
N LYS A 262 -33.05 -20.06 25.77
CA LYS A 262 -32.81 -19.10 26.86
C LYS A 262 -33.58 -17.80 26.65
N SER A 263 -33.57 -17.26 25.44
CA SER A 263 -34.31 -16.03 25.13
C SER A 263 -35.82 -16.23 25.24
N VAL A 264 -36.35 -17.35 24.73
CA VAL A 264 -37.77 -17.73 24.88
C VAL A 264 -38.15 -17.96 26.35
N ALA A 265 -37.32 -18.67 27.11
CA ALA A 265 -37.54 -18.89 28.54
C ALA A 265 -37.51 -17.58 29.33
N GLY A 266 -36.60 -16.66 28.98
CA GLY A 266 -36.56 -15.31 29.55
C GLY A 266 -37.83 -14.52 29.27
N ILE A 267 -38.33 -14.54 28.03
CA ILE A 267 -39.60 -13.90 27.66
C ILE A 267 -40.78 -14.54 28.41
N ALA A 268 -40.83 -15.87 28.51
CA ALA A 268 -41.87 -16.58 29.24
C ALA A 268 -41.86 -16.23 30.74
N LEU A 269 -40.67 -16.10 31.35
CA LEU A 269 -40.51 -15.66 32.74
C LEU A 269 -41.05 -14.23 32.94
N VAL A 270 -40.74 -13.31 32.03
CA VAL A 270 -41.25 -11.93 32.07
C VAL A 270 -42.78 -11.93 31.97
N ILE A 271 -43.36 -12.70 31.05
CA ILE A 271 -44.82 -12.84 30.91
C ILE A 271 -45.45 -13.40 32.20
N LEU A 272 -44.84 -14.41 32.82
CA LEU A 272 -45.31 -14.99 34.09
C LEU A 272 -45.27 -13.99 35.24
N VAL A 273 -44.20 -13.20 35.35
CA VAL A 273 -44.08 -12.15 36.38
C VAL A 273 -45.13 -11.05 36.19
N VAL A 274 -45.34 -10.60 34.95
CA VAL A 274 -46.34 -9.58 34.61
C VAL A 274 -47.75 -10.08 34.88
N SER A 275 -48.07 -11.30 34.42
CA SER A 275 -49.39 -11.91 34.64
C SER A 275 -49.66 -12.17 36.13
N TYR A 276 -48.65 -12.59 36.91
CA TYR A 276 -48.76 -12.68 38.37
C TYR A 276 -49.01 -11.31 39.02
N ALA A 277 -48.31 -10.26 38.60
CA ALA A 277 -48.53 -8.91 39.11
C ALA A 277 -49.94 -8.38 38.79
N ILE A 278 -50.45 -8.63 37.58
CA ILE A 278 -51.83 -8.29 37.18
C ILE A 278 -52.83 -9.05 38.05
N LEU A 279 -52.67 -10.36 38.22
CA LEU A 279 -53.53 -11.20 39.04
C LEU A 279 -53.55 -10.74 40.50
N ARG A 280 -52.38 -10.45 41.07
CA ARG A 280 -52.23 -9.95 42.45
C ARG A 280 -52.93 -8.61 42.63
N THR A 281 -52.81 -7.72 41.65
CA THR A 281 -53.47 -6.40 41.64
C THR A 281 -54.99 -6.54 41.53
N TYR A 282 -55.46 -7.47 40.70
CA TYR A 282 -56.88 -7.80 40.56
C TYR A 282 -57.47 -8.32 41.88
N VAL A 283 -56.83 -9.33 42.49
CA VAL A 283 -57.22 -9.90 43.79
C VAL A 283 -57.23 -8.82 44.88
N TYR A 284 -56.20 -7.97 44.93
CA TYR A 284 -56.15 -6.84 45.86
C TYR A 284 -57.33 -5.87 45.68
N ARG A 285 -57.66 -5.50 44.43
CA ARG A 285 -58.81 -4.63 44.12
C ARG A 285 -60.15 -5.27 44.53
N GLN A 286 -60.33 -6.56 44.29
CA GLN A 286 -61.53 -7.30 44.71
C GLN A 286 -61.66 -7.35 46.24
N ASN A 287 -60.57 -7.68 46.94
CA ASN A 287 -60.55 -7.68 48.40
C ASN A 287 -60.83 -6.29 49.00
N LYS A 288 -60.30 -5.22 48.37
CA LYS A 288 -60.61 -3.83 48.75
C LYS A 288 -62.09 -3.49 48.55
N LYS A 289 -62.72 -3.93 47.44
CA LYS A 289 -64.18 -3.79 47.21
C LYS A 289 -64.99 -4.53 48.28
N ILE A 290 -64.63 -5.77 48.61
CA ILE A 290 -65.31 -6.57 49.64
C ILE A 290 -65.18 -5.91 51.01
N ARG A 291 -63.99 -5.43 51.39
CA ARG A 291 -63.76 -4.69 52.64
C ARG A 291 -64.60 -3.41 52.72
N ARG A 292 -64.65 -2.63 51.62
CA ARG A 292 -65.54 -1.44 51.53
C ARG A 292 -67.01 -1.80 51.68
N LYS A 293 -67.49 -2.87 51.02
CA LYS A 293 -68.88 -3.35 51.20
C LYS A 293 -69.17 -3.76 52.65
N LYS A 294 -68.24 -4.46 53.31
CA LYS A 294 -68.37 -4.83 54.73
C LYS A 294 -68.39 -3.60 55.65
N GLN A 295 -67.52 -2.61 55.42
CA GLN A 295 -67.54 -1.34 56.17
C GLN A 295 -68.84 -0.56 55.95
N LEU A 296 -69.30 -0.42 54.71
CA LEU A 296 -70.58 0.24 54.40
C LEU A 296 -71.76 -0.47 55.05
N LYS A 297 -71.77 -1.82 55.09
CA LYS A 297 -72.80 -2.60 55.77
C LYS A 297 -72.75 -2.40 57.30
N LYS A 298 -71.54 -2.25 57.87
CA LYS A 298 -71.34 -1.96 59.30
C LYS A 298 -71.86 -0.56 59.66
N ILE A 299 -71.52 0.45 58.86
CA ILE A 299 -72.02 1.82 58.99
C ILE A 299 -73.55 1.84 58.86
N LYS A 300 -74.12 1.17 57.86
CA LYS A 300 -75.59 1.12 57.65
C LYS A 300 -76.32 0.47 58.83
N ASN A 301 -75.72 -0.53 59.48
CA ASN A 301 -76.28 -1.16 60.69
C ASN A 301 -76.12 -0.30 61.95
N GLU A 302 -75.15 0.62 62.01
CA GLU A 302 -75.02 1.59 63.10
C GLU A 302 -76.04 2.72 62.98
N TYR A 303 -76.34 3.18 61.75
CA TYR A 303 -77.36 4.20 61.51
C TYR A 303 -78.81 3.70 61.65
N SER A 304 -79.08 2.39 61.54
CA SER A 304 -80.42 1.83 61.78
C SER A 304 -80.74 1.62 63.28
N LYS A 305 -79.85 2.06 64.17
CA LYS A 305 -80.05 2.04 65.63
C LYS A 305 -80.42 3.41 66.22
N PHE A 306 -80.64 4.40 65.36
CA PHE A 306 -81.29 5.68 65.66
C PHE A 306 -82.63 5.73 64.94
#